data_AF-A0A4Z2C8F7-F1
#
_entry.id   AF-A0A4Z2C8F7-F1
#
_cell.length_a   1.000
_cell.length_b   1.000
_cell.length_c   1.000
_cell.angle_alpha   90.00
_cell.angle_beta   90.00
_cell.angle_gamma   90.00
#
_symmetry.space_group_name_H-M   'P 1'
#
loop_
_entity.id
_entity.type
_entity.pdbx_description
1 polymer ?
#
loop_
_entity_poly.entity_id
_entity_poly.type
_entity_poly.pdbx_seq_one_letter_code
_entity_poly.pdbx_strand_id
1 'polypeptide(L)'
;MVSARKLKILSIIFASVSVFLLLLRSELRERSRRRPPLPQQLCADLPGCLAIIEGDVTGRERSLEMLLTSRSKRNELKESFYINATADCASYIERRGFITEPLSEEERNFPIAYSMVIHDNIEMFERLLRAIYTPQNVYCVHVDQKSKDEFKAAVVGIISCLPNVFLATKLESVVYASWSRVQADLNCMRDLLDSKVKWKYMLNTCGADFPIKTNREMVQALKTLKGHEQHGVRDHQREQKGPVAVPPPGHG
;
A
#
# COMPACT_ATOMS: atom_id res chain seq x y z
N MET A 1 5.95 62.03 -20.68
CA MET A 1 5.13 61.96 -19.45
C MET A 1 4.33 60.66 -19.46
N VAL A 2 4.72 59.68 -18.65
CA VAL A 2 3.92 58.45 -18.47
C VAL A 2 2.62 58.85 -17.75
N SER A 3 1.47 58.61 -18.39
CA SER A 3 0.16 58.95 -17.84
C SER A 3 -0.03 58.28 -16.47
N ALA A 4 -0.54 59.01 -15.48
CA ALA A 4 -0.83 58.49 -14.13
C ALA A 4 -1.68 57.21 -14.13
N ARG A 5 -2.48 56.98 -15.19
CA ARG A 5 -3.21 55.72 -15.41
C ARG A 5 -2.29 54.52 -15.65
N LYS A 6 -1.21 54.68 -16.43
CA LYS A 6 -0.23 53.61 -16.69
C LYS A 6 0.53 53.22 -15.41
N LEU A 7 0.84 54.20 -14.54
CA LEU A 7 1.53 53.96 -13.27
C LEU A 7 0.64 53.19 -12.27
N LYS A 8 -0.65 53.51 -12.20
CA LYS A 8 -1.64 52.77 -11.40
C LYS A 8 -1.81 51.32 -11.86
N ILE A 9 -1.88 51.09 -13.19
CA ILE A 9 -1.99 49.74 -13.74
C ILE A 9 -0.75 48.90 -13.41
N LEU A 10 0.45 49.47 -13.53
CA LEU A 10 1.70 48.77 -13.20
C LEU A 10 1.76 48.38 -11.72
N SER A 11 1.29 49.26 -10.83
CA SER A 11 1.23 49.01 -9.38
C SER A 11 0.25 47.88 -9.04
N ILE A 12 -0.92 47.83 -9.69
CA ILE A 12 -1.89 46.74 -9.50
C ILE A 12 -1.32 45.40 -9.98
N ILE A 13 -0.66 45.38 -11.14
CA ILE A 13 -0.02 44.17 -11.66
C ILE A 13 1.06 43.69 -10.68
N PHE A 14 1.93 44.57 -10.19
CA PHE A 14 2.99 44.22 -9.26
C PHE A 14 2.44 43.67 -7.93
N ALA A 15 1.36 44.26 -7.42
CA ALA A 15 0.67 43.77 -6.23
C ALA A 15 0.05 42.38 -6.49
N SER A 16 -0.61 42.18 -7.64
CA SER A 16 -1.23 40.90 -8.00
C SER A 16 -0.20 39.77 -8.15
N VAL A 17 0.94 40.04 -8.79
CA VAL A 17 2.05 39.09 -8.95
C VAL A 17 2.68 38.80 -7.59
N SER A 18 2.86 39.81 -6.73
CA SER A 18 3.39 39.61 -5.38
C SER A 18 2.48 38.75 -4.53
N VAL A 19 1.16 38.99 -4.57
CA VAL A 19 0.16 38.16 -3.88
C VAL A 19 0.17 36.74 -4.44
N PHE A 20 0.20 36.57 -5.75
CA PHE A 20 0.28 35.25 -6.39
C PHE A 20 1.55 34.49 -5.99
N LEU A 21 2.71 35.16 -5.97
CA LEU A 21 3.97 34.57 -5.52
C LEU A 21 3.94 34.21 -4.03
N LEU A 22 3.31 35.03 -3.19
CA LEU A 22 3.12 34.73 -1.76
C LEU A 22 2.22 33.50 -1.58
N LEU A 23 1.12 33.41 -2.34
CA LEU A 23 0.22 32.26 -2.34
C LEU A 23 0.95 30.99 -2.82
N LEU A 24 1.69 31.08 -3.93
CA LEU A 24 2.49 29.97 -4.45
C LEU A 24 3.55 29.50 -3.44
N ARG A 25 4.20 30.44 -2.75
CA ARG A 25 5.19 30.15 -1.72
C ARG A 25 4.54 29.52 -0.48
N SER A 26 3.33 29.94 -0.12
CA SER A 26 2.56 29.33 0.97
C SER A 26 2.17 27.88 0.65
N GLU A 27 1.68 27.61 -0.56
CA GLU A 27 1.34 26.27 -1.08
C GLU A 27 2.57 25.35 -1.10
N LEU A 28 3.70 25.83 -1.62
CA LEU A 28 4.96 25.07 -1.62
C LEU A 28 5.46 24.78 -0.19
N ARG A 29 5.30 25.74 0.73
CA ARG A 29 5.67 25.58 2.14
C ARG A 29 4.77 24.56 2.83
N GLU A 30 3.49 24.56 2.52
CA GLU A 30 2.53 23.61 3.07
C GLU A 30 2.76 22.19 2.53
N ARG A 31 3.04 22.07 1.22
CA ARG A 31 3.44 20.80 0.60
C ARG A 31 4.74 20.22 1.18
N SER A 32 5.68 21.09 1.56
CA SER A 32 6.91 20.70 2.26
C SER A 32 6.61 20.21 3.68
N ARG A 33 5.75 20.91 4.45
CA ARG A 33 5.31 20.49 5.79
C ARG A 33 4.55 19.16 5.80
N ARG A 34 3.78 18.87 4.74
CA ARG A 34 3.01 17.62 4.63
C ARG A 34 3.88 16.38 4.40
N ARG A 35 5.15 16.53 4.01
CA ARG A 35 6.05 15.38 3.89
C ARG A 35 6.66 15.09 5.27
N PRO A 36 6.39 13.91 5.85
CA PRO A 36 7.09 13.51 7.06
C PRO A 36 8.61 13.53 6.81
N PRO A 37 9.43 13.98 7.78
CA PRO A 37 10.87 13.84 7.67
C PRO A 37 11.23 12.37 7.51
N LEU A 38 12.12 12.06 6.56
CA LEU A 38 12.60 10.70 6.34
C LEU A 38 13.32 10.22 7.61
N PRO A 39 13.01 9.01 8.13
CA PRO A 39 13.72 8.47 9.28
C PRO A 39 15.24 8.40 9.03
N GLN A 40 16.07 8.71 10.03
CA GLN A 40 17.54 8.72 9.89
C GLN A 40 18.12 7.42 9.30
N GLN A 41 17.55 6.27 9.66
CA GLN A 41 17.96 4.97 9.11
C GLN A 41 17.73 4.87 7.60
N LEU A 42 16.68 5.51 7.08
CA LEU A 42 16.39 5.50 5.66
C LEU A 42 17.43 6.31 4.88
N CYS A 43 17.96 7.39 5.46
CA CYS A 43 19.05 8.17 4.85
C CYS A 43 20.35 7.36 4.73
N ALA A 44 20.67 6.54 5.73
CA ALA A 44 21.84 5.67 5.70
C ALA A 44 21.70 4.52 4.68
N ASP A 45 20.49 3.96 4.58
CA ASP A 45 20.18 2.87 3.65
C ASP A 45 20.04 3.37 2.18
N LEU A 46 19.70 4.65 1.97
CA LEU A 46 19.30 5.21 0.66
C LEU A 46 20.32 4.99 -0.48
N PRO A 47 21.63 5.21 -0.29
CA PRO A 47 22.60 4.99 -1.37
C PRO A 47 22.65 3.53 -1.85
N GLY A 48 22.54 2.58 -0.92
CA GLY A 48 22.49 1.14 -1.25
C GLY A 48 21.17 0.76 -1.91
N CYS A 49 20.04 1.28 -1.43
CA CYS A 49 18.74 1.08 -2.06
C CYS A 49 18.70 1.63 -3.48
N LEU A 50 19.24 2.83 -3.71
CA LEU A 50 19.28 3.46 -5.03
C LEU A 50 20.13 2.64 -6.00
N ALA A 51 21.27 2.11 -5.55
CA ALA A 51 22.10 1.19 -6.34
C ALA A 51 21.31 -0.02 -6.86
N ILE A 52 20.52 -0.64 -5.99
CA ILE A 52 19.68 -1.80 -6.34
C ILE A 52 18.57 -1.38 -7.31
N ILE A 53 17.90 -0.27 -7.06
CA ILE A 53 16.78 0.21 -7.90
C ILE A 53 17.25 0.60 -9.30
N GLU A 54 18.40 1.26 -9.40
CA GLU A 54 19.01 1.66 -10.68
C GLU A 54 19.66 0.48 -11.42
N GLY A 55 19.93 -0.62 -10.72
CA GLY A 55 20.68 -1.76 -11.27
C GLY A 55 22.17 -1.47 -11.46
N ASP A 56 22.69 -0.38 -10.89
CA ASP A 56 24.11 0.00 -10.94
C ASP A 56 24.73 -0.06 -9.54
N VAL A 57 25.51 -1.11 -9.31
CA VAL A 57 26.20 -1.36 -8.04
C VAL A 57 27.68 -0.96 -8.08
N THR A 58 28.17 -0.50 -9.23
CA THR A 58 29.59 -0.22 -9.46
C THR A 58 30.08 0.89 -8.55
N GLY A 59 31.08 0.62 -7.71
CA GLY A 59 31.62 1.62 -6.77
C GLY A 59 30.70 1.92 -5.59
N ARG A 60 29.65 1.11 -5.38
CA ARG A 60 28.69 1.24 -4.27
C ARG A 60 28.70 0.01 -3.35
N GLU A 61 29.73 -0.83 -3.43
CA GLU A 61 29.86 -2.10 -2.70
C GLU A 61 29.78 -1.90 -1.19
N ARG A 62 30.45 -0.87 -0.66
CA ARG A 62 30.40 -0.52 0.76
C ARG A 62 28.99 -0.14 1.22
N SER A 63 28.26 0.62 0.41
CA SER A 63 26.87 1.01 0.71
C SER A 63 25.94 -0.20 0.71
N LEU A 64 26.16 -1.13 -0.23
CA LEU A 64 25.42 -2.38 -0.31
C LEU A 64 25.74 -3.30 0.88
N GLU A 65 27.00 -3.44 1.25
CA GLU A 65 27.43 -4.24 2.42
C GLU A 65 26.85 -3.69 3.72
N MET A 66 26.87 -2.36 3.90
CA MET A 66 26.25 -1.71 5.05
C MET A 66 24.73 -1.96 5.09
N LEU A 67 24.05 -1.87 3.94
CA LEU A 67 22.62 -2.15 3.83
C LEU A 67 22.31 -3.60 4.21
N LEU A 68 23.02 -4.57 3.63
CA LEU A 68 22.82 -5.99 3.87
C LEU A 68 23.11 -6.36 5.33
N THR A 69 24.17 -5.82 5.91
CA THR A 69 24.56 -6.07 7.32
C THR A 69 23.57 -5.45 8.30
N SER A 70 23.08 -4.24 8.02
CA SER A 70 22.02 -3.58 8.80
C SER A 70 20.72 -4.40 8.82
N ARG A 71 20.38 -5.04 7.70
CA ARG A 71 19.16 -5.84 7.57
C ARG A 71 19.28 -7.21 8.20
N SER A 72 20.43 -7.87 8.06
CA SER A 72 20.72 -9.17 8.69
C SER A 72 20.61 -9.14 10.22
N LYS A 73 20.86 -7.98 10.84
CA LYS A 73 20.81 -7.80 12.30
C LYS A 73 19.42 -7.46 12.86
N ARG A 74 18.40 -7.21 12.03
CA ARG A 74 17.07 -6.87 12.56
C ARG A 74 16.32 -8.13 12.96
N ASN A 75 15.86 -8.14 14.20
CA ASN A 75 14.88 -9.12 14.65
C ASN A 75 13.51 -8.75 14.07
N GLU A 76 12.83 -9.75 13.51
CA GLU A 76 11.45 -9.65 13.07
C GLU A 76 10.54 -9.23 14.24
N LEU A 77 9.64 -8.28 13.97
CA LEU A 77 8.68 -7.79 14.95
C LEU A 77 7.58 -8.84 15.14
N LYS A 78 7.45 -9.32 16.38
CA LYS A 78 6.45 -10.31 16.77
C LYS A 78 5.08 -9.68 17.03
N GLU A 79 4.06 -10.52 17.08
CA GLU A 79 2.67 -10.17 17.35
C GLU A 79 2.50 -9.35 18.64
N SER A 80 3.22 -9.71 19.71
CA SER A 80 3.18 -9.01 21.00
C SER A 80 3.63 -7.55 20.93
N PHE A 81 4.56 -7.23 20.02
CA PHE A 81 4.94 -5.83 19.78
C PHE A 81 3.76 -5.03 19.27
N TYR A 82 3.02 -5.57 18.29
CA TYR A 82 1.88 -4.88 17.69
C TYR A 82 0.73 -4.73 18.71
N ILE A 83 0.40 -5.80 19.43
CA ILE A 83 -0.64 -5.78 20.49
C ILE A 83 -0.36 -4.65 21.50
N ASN A 84 0.89 -4.49 21.94
CA ASN A 84 1.27 -3.45 22.89
C ASN A 84 1.35 -2.06 22.24
N ALA A 85 1.90 -1.96 21.04
CA ALA A 85 2.11 -0.69 20.37
C ALA A 85 0.79 -0.03 19.96
N THR A 86 -0.23 -0.82 19.59
CA THR A 86 -1.56 -0.33 19.17
C THR A 86 -2.46 0.06 20.33
N ALA A 87 -2.00 -0.09 21.59
CA ALA A 87 -2.71 0.46 22.75
C ALA A 87 -2.78 2.01 22.73
N ASP A 88 -1.79 2.65 22.10
CA ASP A 88 -1.80 4.08 21.78
C ASP A 88 -1.75 4.26 20.26
N CYS A 89 -2.92 4.38 19.65
CA CYS A 89 -3.04 4.49 18.20
C CYS A 89 -2.36 5.74 17.63
N ALA A 90 -2.39 6.88 18.35
CA ALA A 90 -1.76 8.10 17.86
C ALA A 90 -0.24 7.89 17.76
N SER A 91 0.36 7.34 18.82
CA SER A 91 1.78 7.03 18.85
C SER A 91 2.17 5.90 17.89
N TYR A 92 1.30 4.91 17.69
CA TYR A 92 1.51 3.84 16.70
C TYR A 92 1.55 4.41 15.27
N ILE A 93 0.52 5.16 14.86
CA ILE A 93 0.39 5.75 13.52
C ILE A 93 1.61 6.65 13.22
N GLU A 94 1.99 7.50 14.17
CA GLU A 94 3.14 8.41 14.01
C GLU A 94 4.45 7.64 13.90
N ARG A 95 4.76 6.75 14.84
CA ARG A 95 6.05 6.03 14.88
C ARG A 95 6.21 5.04 13.73
N ARG A 96 5.11 4.43 13.28
CA ARG A 96 5.12 3.53 12.12
C ARG A 96 5.12 4.30 10.80
N GLY A 97 4.74 5.58 10.79
CA GLY A 97 4.78 6.45 9.62
C GLY A 97 3.65 6.17 8.64
N PHE A 98 2.43 5.99 9.15
CA PHE A 98 1.23 5.90 8.32
C PHE A 98 0.87 7.28 7.75
N ILE A 99 0.45 7.32 6.49
CA ILE A 99 -0.01 8.54 5.83
C ILE A 99 -1.48 8.76 6.19
N THR A 100 -1.76 9.75 7.02
CA THR A 100 -3.12 10.03 7.54
C THR A 100 -3.89 11.09 6.75
N GLU A 101 -3.27 11.71 5.73
CA GLU A 101 -3.90 12.73 4.90
C GLU A 101 -3.70 12.44 3.39
N PRO A 102 -4.68 12.73 2.52
CA PRO A 102 -4.51 12.56 1.08
C PRO A 102 -3.40 13.45 0.53
N LEU A 103 -2.49 12.87 -0.26
CA LEU A 103 -1.33 13.57 -0.82
C LEU A 103 -1.65 14.45 -2.04
N SER A 104 -2.79 14.22 -2.69
CA SER A 104 -3.29 15.03 -3.78
C SER A 104 -4.82 15.01 -3.87
N GLU A 105 -5.40 16.04 -4.49
CA GLU A 105 -6.84 16.06 -4.81
C GLU A 105 -7.22 14.95 -5.78
N GLU A 106 -6.31 14.60 -6.70
CA GLU A 106 -6.50 13.50 -7.64
C GLU A 106 -6.76 12.18 -6.92
N GLU A 107 -5.94 11.87 -5.92
CA GLU A 107 -6.07 10.66 -5.11
C GLU A 107 -7.30 10.71 -4.21
N ARG A 108 -7.59 11.88 -3.60
CA ARG A 108 -8.78 12.08 -2.76
C ARG A 108 -10.08 11.76 -3.52
N ASN A 109 -10.15 12.15 -4.79
CA ASN A 109 -11.35 12.00 -5.62
C ASN A 109 -11.43 10.65 -6.34
N PHE A 110 -10.47 9.73 -6.12
CA PHE A 110 -10.48 8.40 -6.71
C PHE A 110 -10.17 7.32 -5.66
N PRO A 111 -11.12 7.03 -4.74
CA PRO A 111 -10.91 6.00 -3.72
C PRO A 111 -10.81 4.60 -4.32
N ILE A 112 -9.87 3.81 -3.79
CA ILE A 112 -9.64 2.41 -4.15
C ILE A 112 -10.03 1.53 -2.95
N ALA A 113 -10.66 0.40 -3.24
CA ALA A 113 -10.93 -0.66 -2.26
C ALA A 113 -9.86 -1.75 -2.34
N TYR A 114 -9.47 -2.30 -1.20
CA TYR A 114 -8.57 -3.44 -1.11
C TYR A 114 -9.22 -4.60 -0.37
N SER A 115 -9.10 -5.81 -0.92
CA SER A 115 -9.30 -7.07 -0.17
C SER A 115 -7.93 -7.64 0.15
N MET A 116 -7.66 -7.88 1.43
CA MET A 116 -6.38 -8.39 1.91
C MET A 116 -6.60 -9.74 2.59
N VAL A 117 -6.17 -10.83 1.97
CA VAL A 117 -6.27 -12.18 2.56
C VAL A 117 -4.94 -12.56 3.21
N ILE A 118 -4.92 -12.67 4.53
CA ILE A 118 -3.72 -12.90 5.34
C ILE A 118 -3.89 -14.09 6.29
N HIS A 119 -2.78 -14.75 6.63
CA HIS A 119 -2.80 -15.89 7.54
C HIS A 119 -1.58 -15.99 8.49
N ASP A 120 -0.54 -15.18 8.26
CA ASP A 120 0.80 -15.28 8.87
C ASP A 120 1.54 -13.93 8.70
N ASN A 121 2.71 -13.79 9.35
CA ASN A 121 3.68 -12.72 9.24
C ASN A 121 3.09 -11.31 9.45
N ILE A 122 2.91 -10.97 10.72
CA ILE A 122 2.30 -9.70 11.11
C ILE A 122 3.13 -8.49 10.65
N GLU A 123 4.47 -8.62 10.60
CA GLU A 123 5.33 -7.54 10.11
C GLU A 123 5.13 -7.30 8.61
N MET A 124 5.05 -8.37 7.81
CA MET A 124 4.77 -8.23 6.37
C MET A 124 3.39 -7.65 6.11
N PHE A 125 2.37 -8.05 6.88
CA PHE A 125 1.05 -7.44 6.81
C PHE A 125 1.10 -5.93 7.11
N GLU A 126 1.76 -5.51 8.21
CA GLU A 126 1.88 -4.08 8.54
C GLU A 126 2.65 -3.31 7.47
N ARG A 127 3.73 -3.90 6.93
CA ARG A 127 4.54 -3.28 5.89
C ARG A 127 3.75 -3.10 4.59
N LEU A 128 2.99 -4.11 4.18
CA LEU A 128 2.11 -4.02 3.02
C LEU A 128 1.03 -2.97 3.27
N LEU A 129 0.29 -3.08 4.38
CA LEU A 129 -0.79 -2.15 4.71
C LEU A 129 -0.28 -0.71 4.73
N ARG A 130 0.84 -0.44 5.40
CA ARG A 130 1.46 0.89 5.43
C ARG A 130 1.88 1.40 4.05
N ALA A 131 2.36 0.52 3.16
CA ALA A 131 2.78 0.91 1.82
C ALA A 131 1.60 1.31 0.92
N ILE A 132 0.41 0.72 1.13
CA ILE A 132 -0.79 1.00 0.33
C ILE A 132 -1.80 1.92 1.03
N TYR A 133 -1.65 2.15 2.34
CA TYR A 133 -2.62 2.88 3.15
C TYR A 133 -2.71 4.35 2.75
N THR A 134 -3.94 4.79 2.49
CA THR A 134 -4.32 6.20 2.40
C THR A 134 -5.69 6.39 3.05
N PRO A 135 -5.98 7.56 3.65
CA PRO A 135 -7.20 7.77 4.44
C PRO A 135 -8.49 7.78 3.60
N GLN A 136 -8.39 8.06 2.30
CA GLN A 136 -9.55 8.10 1.41
C GLN A 136 -9.96 6.72 0.86
N ASN A 137 -9.05 5.75 0.86
CA ASN A 137 -9.30 4.39 0.38
C ASN A 137 -10.09 3.57 1.43
N VAL A 138 -10.39 2.32 1.12
CA VAL A 138 -11.02 1.39 2.09
C VAL A 138 -10.37 0.01 2.00
N TYR A 139 -10.18 -0.65 3.14
CA TYR A 139 -9.44 -1.89 3.24
C TYR A 139 -10.25 -2.91 4.03
N CYS A 140 -10.59 -4.03 3.39
CA CYS A 140 -11.12 -5.20 4.04
C CYS A 140 -9.99 -6.21 4.27
N VAL A 141 -9.82 -6.64 5.51
CA VAL A 141 -8.84 -7.65 5.90
C VAL A 141 -9.57 -8.94 6.23
N HIS A 142 -9.24 -10.00 5.51
CA HIS A 142 -9.70 -11.35 5.79
C HIS A 142 -8.55 -12.14 6.44
N VAL A 143 -8.70 -12.47 7.72
CA VAL A 143 -7.76 -13.34 8.45
C VAL A 143 -8.24 -14.79 8.37
N ASP A 144 -7.36 -15.71 7.96
CA ASP A 144 -7.67 -17.15 7.96
C ASP A 144 -8.08 -17.59 9.37
N GLN A 145 -9.20 -18.32 9.48
CA GLN A 145 -9.67 -18.87 10.76
C GLN A 145 -8.63 -19.74 11.46
N LYS A 146 -7.74 -20.40 10.71
CA LYS A 146 -6.69 -21.28 11.24
C LYS A 146 -5.48 -20.53 11.79
N SER A 147 -5.38 -19.22 11.58
CA SER A 147 -4.28 -18.43 12.11
C SER A 147 -4.25 -18.45 13.63
N LYS A 148 -3.06 -18.31 14.20
CA LYS A 148 -2.85 -18.24 15.66
C LYS A 148 -3.64 -17.09 16.26
N ASP A 149 -4.13 -17.25 17.48
CA ASP A 149 -4.93 -16.21 18.14
C ASP A 149 -4.11 -14.95 18.44
N GLU A 150 -2.83 -15.09 18.74
CA GLU A 150 -1.89 -13.96 18.88
C GLU A 150 -1.80 -13.14 17.59
N PHE A 151 -1.78 -13.81 16.44
CA PHE A 151 -1.76 -13.14 15.13
C PHE A 151 -3.07 -12.40 14.88
N LYS A 152 -4.22 -13.04 15.14
CA LYS A 152 -5.53 -12.40 15.03
C LYS A 152 -5.63 -11.18 15.94
N ALA A 153 -5.18 -11.28 17.18
CA ALA A 153 -5.17 -10.18 18.14
C ALA A 153 -4.29 -9.01 17.67
N ALA A 154 -3.11 -9.30 17.13
CA ALA A 154 -2.24 -8.28 16.56
C ALA A 154 -2.86 -7.59 15.35
N VAL A 155 -3.49 -8.34 14.43
CA VAL A 155 -4.22 -7.76 13.29
C VAL A 155 -5.34 -6.84 13.78
N VAL A 156 -6.16 -7.29 14.74
CA VAL A 156 -7.24 -6.47 15.33
C VAL A 156 -6.67 -5.19 15.95
N GLY A 157 -5.55 -5.28 16.67
CA GLY A 157 -4.86 -4.11 17.21
C GLY A 157 -4.49 -3.10 16.12
N ILE A 158 -3.85 -3.55 15.05
CA ILE A 158 -3.41 -2.69 13.94
C ILE A 158 -4.60 -2.01 13.27
N ILE A 159 -5.62 -2.78 12.87
CA ILE A 159 -6.75 -2.23 12.12
C ILE A 159 -7.61 -1.30 12.99
N SER A 160 -7.65 -1.51 14.31
CA SER A 160 -8.41 -0.65 15.23
C SER A 160 -7.91 0.80 15.25
N CYS A 161 -6.64 1.02 14.89
CA CYS A 161 -6.06 2.34 14.78
C CYS A 161 -6.35 3.06 13.46
N LEU A 162 -6.95 2.38 12.47
CA LEU A 162 -7.13 2.91 11.12
C LEU A 162 -8.63 2.91 10.75
N PRO A 163 -9.29 4.08 10.64
CA PRO A 163 -10.75 4.17 10.61
C PRO A 163 -11.41 3.58 9.34
N ASN A 164 -10.63 3.39 8.28
CA ASN A 164 -11.05 2.88 6.97
C ASN A 164 -10.51 1.46 6.69
N VAL A 165 -10.01 0.78 7.72
CA VAL A 165 -9.57 -0.62 7.67
C VAL A 165 -10.46 -1.44 8.59
N PHE A 166 -11.00 -2.55 8.10
CA PHE A 166 -11.88 -3.40 8.91
C PHE A 166 -11.66 -4.88 8.63
N LEU A 167 -12.08 -5.71 9.59
CA LEU A 167 -12.05 -7.17 9.45
C LEU A 167 -13.30 -7.64 8.70
N ALA A 168 -13.13 -8.58 7.77
CA ALA A 168 -14.25 -9.21 7.08
C ALA A 168 -15.26 -9.81 8.07
N THR A 169 -16.55 -9.61 7.81
CA THR A 169 -17.64 -10.10 8.67
C THR A 169 -17.73 -11.62 8.69
N LYS A 170 -17.29 -12.26 7.61
CA LYS A 170 -17.20 -13.71 7.46
C LYS A 170 -15.77 -14.12 7.14
N LEU A 171 -15.18 -14.88 8.06
CA LEU A 171 -13.86 -15.47 7.92
C LEU A 171 -13.97 -16.92 7.44
N GLU A 172 -13.11 -17.33 6.53
CA GLU A 172 -13.00 -18.69 6.00
C GLU A 172 -11.74 -19.38 6.53
N SER A 173 -11.81 -20.70 6.63
CA SER A 173 -10.62 -21.56 6.80
C SER A 173 -9.99 -21.81 5.43
N VAL A 174 -8.95 -21.06 5.09
CA VAL A 174 -8.44 -21.02 3.71
C VAL A 174 -7.50 -22.18 3.45
N VAL A 175 -7.87 -23.06 2.53
CA VAL A 175 -7.02 -24.18 2.06
C VAL A 175 -6.43 -23.81 0.71
N TYR A 176 -5.12 -24.01 0.55
CA TYR A 176 -4.40 -23.71 -0.69
C TYR A 176 -5.07 -24.40 -1.90
N ALA A 177 -5.17 -23.66 -3.01
CA ALA A 177 -5.80 -24.10 -4.26
C ALA A 177 -7.26 -24.59 -4.15
N SER A 178 -7.97 -24.23 -3.08
CA SER A 178 -9.39 -24.58 -2.89
C SER A 178 -10.32 -23.38 -3.07
N TRP A 179 -11.62 -23.66 -3.18
CA TRP A 179 -12.68 -22.64 -3.26
C TRP A 179 -12.65 -21.62 -2.12
N SER A 180 -12.22 -22.03 -0.91
CA SER A 180 -12.15 -21.15 0.26
C SER A 180 -11.30 -19.89 0.03
N ARG A 181 -10.29 -19.94 -0.86
CA ARG A 181 -9.50 -18.76 -1.23
C ARG A 181 -10.32 -17.73 -2.01
N VAL A 182 -11.19 -18.18 -2.91
CA VAL A 182 -12.11 -17.31 -3.66
C VAL A 182 -13.19 -16.79 -2.72
N GLN A 183 -13.72 -17.66 -1.85
CA GLN A 183 -14.75 -17.29 -0.88
C GLN A 183 -14.28 -16.18 0.07
N ALA A 184 -13.02 -16.20 0.50
CA ALA A 184 -12.43 -15.14 1.33
C ALA A 184 -12.49 -13.76 0.66
N ASP A 185 -12.14 -13.67 -0.64
CA ASP A 185 -12.25 -12.42 -1.40
C ASP A 185 -13.72 -12.01 -1.61
N LEU A 186 -14.62 -12.96 -1.89
CA LEU A 186 -16.06 -12.69 -2.04
C LEU A 186 -16.69 -12.14 -0.76
N ASN A 187 -16.27 -12.64 0.40
CA ASN A 187 -16.72 -12.12 1.70
C ASN A 187 -16.28 -10.66 1.86
N CYS A 188 -15.01 -10.34 1.56
CA CYS A 188 -14.55 -8.96 1.58
C CYS A 188 -15.25 -8.07 0.55
N MET A 189 -15.48 -8.55 -0.67
CA MET A 189 -16.22 -7.81 -1.70
C MET A 189 -17.62 -7.43 -1.20
N ARG A 190 -18.32 -8.35 -0.55
CA ARG A 190 -19.64 -8.08 0.04
C ARG A 190 -19.57 -6.95 1.06
N ASP A 191 -18.64 -7.02 2.00
CA ASP A 191 -18.51 -6.00 3.04
C ASP A 191 -18.06 -4.63 2.47
N LEU A 192 -17.22 -4.65 1.42
CA LEU A 192 -16.78 -3.45 0.73
C LEU A 192 -17.93 -2.76 -0.02
N LEU A 193 -18.89 -3.52 -0.56
CA LEU A 193 -20.09 -2.96 -1.19
C LEU A 193 -20.98 -2.20 -0.19
N ASP A 194 -20.97 -2.62 1.08
CA ASP A 194 -21.72 -1.97 2.17
C ASP A 194 -20.96 -0.78 2.79
N SER A 195 -19.72 -0.50 2.31
CA SER A 195 -18.91 0.61 2.81
C SER A 195 -19.51 1.99 2.48
N LYS A 196 -19.33 2.94 3.40
CA LYS A 196 -19.68 4.35 3.18
C LYS A 196 -18.78 5.03 2.13
N VAL A 197 -17.60 4.46 1.88
CA VAL A 197 -16.63 4.99 0.91
C VAL A 197 -17.07 4.60 -0.50
N LYS A 198 -17.31 5.60 -1.37
CA LYS A 198 -17.68 5.38 -2.77
C LYS A 198 -16.44 5.09 -3.63
N TRP A 199 -15.86 3.91 -3.44
CA TRP A 199 -14.69 3.45 -4.19
C TRP A 199 -15.01 3.14 -5.65
N LYS A 200 -13.95 3.13 -6.49
CA LYS A 200 -14.05 3.01 -7.95
C LYS A 200 -13.63 1.64 -8.47
N TYR A 201 -12.57 1.10 -7.86
CA TYR A 201 -12.00 -0.21 -8.20
C TYR A 201 -11.67 -0.95 -6.91
N MET A 202 -11.70 -2.27 -6.99
CA MET A 202 -11.28 -3.17 -5.93
C MET A 202 -10.04 -3.93 -6.41
N LEU A 203 -9.03 -4.01 -5.55
CA LEU A 203 -7.79 -4.76 -5.78
C LEU A 203 -7.67 -5.84 -4.71
N ASN A 204 -7.54 -7.10 -5.11
CA ASN A 204 -7.23 -8.17 -4.18
C ASN A 204 -5.72 -8.30 -3.97
N THR A 205 -5.31 -8.60 -2.74
CA THR A 205 -3.91 -8.76 -2.32
C THR A 205 -3.81 -9.88 -1.29
N CYS A 206 -2.65 -10.51 -1.20
CA CYS A 206 -2.29 -11.45 -0.15
C CYS A 206 -1.16 -10.89 0.73
N GLY A 207 -0.95 -11.50 1.90
CA GLY A 207 0.06 -11.02 2.87
C GLY A 207 1.52 -11.00 2.38
N ALA A 208 1.82 -11.63 1.24
CA ALA A 208 3.15 -11.63 0.63
C ALA A 208 3.32 -10.62 -0.52
N ASP A 209 2.24 -9.95 -0.94
CA ASP A 209 2.31 -8.95 -2.02
C ASP A 209 2.99 -7.67 -1.55
N PHE A 210 3.54 -6.90 -2.50
CA PHE A 210 4.10 -5.57 -2.22
C PHE A 210 3.93 -4.63 -3.42
N PRO A 211 3.52 -3.36 -3.20
CA PRO A 211 3.30 -2.43 -4.29
C PRO A 211 4.62 -1.99 -4.94
N ILE A 212 4.65 -1.99 -6.27
CA ILE A 212 5.74 -1.41 -7.09
C ILE A 212 5.37 -0.03 -7.68
N LYS A 213 4.16 0.45 -7.37
CA LYS A 213 3.61 1.74 -7.80
C LYS A 213 3.07 2.49 -6.60
N THR A 214 3.22 3.81 -6.63
CA THR A 214 2.60 4.71 -5.66
C THR A 214 1.08 4.75 -5.83
N ASN A 215 0.35 5.18 -4.79
CA ASN A 215 -1.10 5.33 -4.88
C ASN A 215 -1.52 6.25 -6.04
N ARG A 216 -0.83 7.36 -6.25
CA ARG A 216 -1.06 8.24 -7.42
C ARG A 216 -0.88 7.52 -8.76
N GLU A 217 0.19 6.73 -8.93
CA GLU A 217 0.39 5.95 -10.16
C GLU A 217 -0.69 4.89 -10.35
N MET A 218 -1.12 4.22 -9.28
CA MET A 218 -2.25 3.28 -9.32
C MET A 218 -3.54 3.98 -9.75
N VAL A 219 -3.87 5.13 -9.15
CA VAL A 219 -5.03 5.95 -9.54
C VAL A 219 -4.98 6.31 -11.03
N GLN A 220 -3.82 6.77 -11.52
CA GLN A 220 -3.64 7.13 -12.92
C GLN A 220 -3.82 5.93 -13.85
N ALA A 221 -3.25 4.77 -13.51
CA ALA A 221 -3.40 3.54 -14.27
C ALA A 221 -4.88 3.10 -14.33
N LEU A 222 -5.57 3.05 -13.18
CA LEU A 222 -6.96 2.64 -13.08
C LEU A 222 -7.93 3.59 -13.80
N LYS A 223 -7.60 4.88 -13.87
CA LYS A 223 -8.37 5.85 -14.69
C LYS A 223 -8.31 5.52 -16.17
N THR A 224 -7.19 5.00 -16.67
CA THR A 224 -7.07 4.63 -18.10
C THR A 224 -7.99 3.49 -18.49
N LEU A 225 -8.39 2.66 -17.52
CA LEU A 225 -9.33 1.55 -17.72
C LEU A 225 -10.77 2.00 -17.96
N LYS A 226 -11.15 3.25 -17.67
CA LYS A 226 -12.50 3.82 -17.98
C LYS A 226 -13.70 2.95 -17.54
N GLY A 227 -13.57 2.22 -16.44
CA GLY A 227 -14.60 1.34 -15.88
C GLY A 227 -14.48 -0.12 -16.33
N HIS A 228 -13.48 -0.46 -17.15
CA HIS A 228 -13.18 -1.84 -17.51
C HIS A 228 -12.34 -2.54 -16.44
N GLU A 229 -12.55 -3.83 -16.30
CA GLU A 229 -11.74 -4.70 -15.44
C GLU A 229 -10.44 -5.11 -16.17
N GLN A 230 -9.36 -5.29 -15.42
CA GLN A 230 -8.11 -5.83 -15.95
C GLN A 230 -7.68 -7.03 -15.12
N HIS A 231 -7.72 -8.22 -15.73
CA HIS A 231 -7.27 -9.47 -15.13
C HIS A 231 -6.50 -10.30 -16.16
N GLY A 232 -5.47 -11.02 -15.73
CA GLY A 232 -4.71 -11.91 -16.60
C GLY A 232 -5.53 -13.13 -16.99
N VAL A 233 -6.09 -13.13 -18.19
CA VAL A 233 -6.77 -14.30 -18.78
C VAL A 233 -5.83 -14.96 -19.76
N ARG A 234 -5.56 -16.25 -19.57
CA ARG A 234 -4.87 -17.09 -20.54
C ARG A 234 -5.85 -18.14 -21.04
N ASP A 235 -5.84 -18.39 -22.34
CA ASP A 235 -6.68 -19.42 -22.94
C ASP A 235 -6.40 -20.77 -22.31
N HIS A 236 -7.47 -21.52 -22.03
CA HIS A 236 -7.35 -22.86 -21.49
C HIS A 236 -6.83 -23.79 -22.58
N GLN A 237 -5.54 -24.13 -22.53
CA GLN A 237 -5.01 -25.20 -23.37
C GLN A 237 -5.56 -26.53 -22.86
N ARG A 238 -6.45 -27.15 -23.64
CA ARG A 238 -6.81 -28.57 -23.45
C ARG A 238 -5.55 -29.39 -23.70
N GLU A 239 -4.86 -29.79 -22.64
CA GLU A 239 -3.89 -30.87 -22.73
C GLU A 239 -4.63 -32.13 -23.17
N GLN A 240 -4.42 -32.56 -24.42
CA GLN A 240 -4.71 -33.93 -24.81
C GLN A 240 -3.70 -34.81 -24.09
N LYS A 241 -4.06 -35.30 -22.90
CA LYS A 241 -3.27 -36.33 -22.21
C LYS A 241 -3.25 -37.58 -23.09
N GLY A 242 -2.10 -37.84 -23.72
CA GLY A 242 -1.81 -39.12 -24.37
C GLY A 242 -1.91 -40.28 -23.36
N PRO A 243 -2.08 -41.52 -23.81
CA PRO A 243 -2.33 -42.66 -22.94
C PRO A 243 -1.18 -42.85 -21.94
N VAL A 244 -1.54 -43.00 -20.67
CA VAL A 244 -0.62 -43.32 -19.58
C VAL A 244 -0.05 -44.70 -19.84
N ALA A 245 1.28 -44.80 -20.01
CA ALA A 245 1.96 -46.07 -20.14
C ALA A 245 1.84 -46.87 -18.83
N VAL A 246 1.25 -48.05 -18.90
CA VAL A 246 1.17 -49.01 -17.79
C VAL A 246 2.53 -49.71 -17.69
N PRO A 247 3.22 -49.70 -16.53
CA PRO A 247 4.49 -50.40 -16.38
C PRO A 247 4.29 -51.92 -16.42
N PRO A 248 5.24 -52.69 -16.97
CA PRO A 248 5.11 -54.14 -17.08
C PRO A 248 5.13 -54.82 -15.70
N PRO A 249 4.45 -55.97 -15.54
CA PRO A 249 4.42 -56.69 -14.29
C PRO A 249 5.82 -57.24 -13.96
N GLY A 250 6.27 -57.00 -12.74
CA GLY A 250 7.54 -57.52 -12.23
C GLY A 250 7.53 -59.05 -12.16
N HIS A 251 8.56 -59.68 -12.70
CA HIS A 251 8.81 -61.11 -12.54
C HIS A 251 9.31 -61.37 -11.11
N GLY A 252 8.61 -62.23 -10.38
CA GLY A 252 9.09 -62.89 -9.16
C GLY A 252 9.84 -64.17 -9.47
#